data_AF-A0A2W2JG24-F1
#
_entry.id   AF-A0A2W2JG24-F1
#
_cell.length_a   1.000
_cell.length_b   1.000
_cell.length_c   1.000
_cell.angle_alpha   90.00
_cell.angle_beta   90.00
_cell.angle_gamma   90.00
#
_symmetry.space_group_name_H-M   'P 1'
#
loop_
_entity.id
_entity.type
_entity.pdbx_description
1 polymer ?
#
loop_
_entity_poly.entity_id
_entity_poly.type
_entity_poly.pdbx_seq_one_letter_code
_entity_poly.pdbx_strand_id
1 'polypeptide(L)'
;PGRRHGFPGVPVRTARDAVTAVVVYLRWLGHERIRRADQRPPSGIGLAARGLVVQVDPSARPASLRDVECLWLNAMTESAGCAYFSLTGYGDAARARADELRIALFVLGRAGTPRPVNEAADALHTHGV
;
A
#
# COMPACT_ATOMS: atom_id res chain seq x y z
N PRO A 1 -22.23 -3.99 -12.15
CA PRO A 1 -20.84 -3.60 -11.77
C PRO A 1 -20.10 -3.01 -12.98
N GLY A 2 -19.94 -1.68 -13.02
CA GLY A 2 -19.23 -1.00 -14.11
C GLY A 2 -17.76 -1.42 -14.15
N ARG A 3 -17.25 -1.75 -15.34
CA ARG A 3 -15.82 -2.03 -15.54
C ARG A 3 -15.06 -0.77 -15.12
N ARG A 4 -14.33 -0.81 -14.00
CA ARG A 4 -13.44 0.29 -13.61
C ARG A 4 -12.45 0.50 -14.77
N HIS A 5 -12.43 1.70 -15.36
CA HIS A 5 -11.44 2.04 -16.38
C HIS A 5 -10.04 1.96 -15.77
N GLY A 6 -9.05 1.53 -16.55
CA GLY A 6 -7.67 1.38 -16.08
C GLY A 6 -7.16 2.65 -15.39
N PHE A 7 -6.43 2.47 -14.28
CA PHE A 7 -5.90 3.58 -13.51
C PHE A 7 -4.83 4.35 -14.32
N PRO A 8 -5.00 5.66 -14.56
CA PRO A 8 -4.12 6.42 -15.45
C PRO A 8 -2.73 6.73 -14.88
N GLY A 9 -2.51 6.51 -13.57
CA GLY A 9 -1.25 6.85 -12.90
C GLY A 9 -1.16 8.33 -12.48
N VAL A 10 -0.33 8.61 -11.47
CA VAL A 10 0.01 9.97 -11.03
C VAL A 10 1.53 10.09 -10.90
N PRO A 11 2.24 10.82 -11.78
CA PRO A 11 3.70 10.81 -11.82
C PRO A 11 4.36 11.08 -10.47
N VAL A 12 5.37 10.26 -10.12
CA VAL A 12 6.04 10.30 -8.83
C VAL A 12 7.48 10.81 -8.99
N ARG A 13 7.77 11.98 -8.41
CA ARG A 13 9.13 12.56 -8.36
C ARG A 13 9.63 12.73 -6.93
N THR A 14 8.70 12.81 -5.97
CA THR A 14 8.97 13.02 -4.54
C THR A 14 8.20 12.04 -3.66
N ALA A 15 8.58 11.95 -2.39
CA ALA A 15 7.82 11.22 -1.38
C ALA A 15 6.36 11.72 -1.24
N ARG A 16 6.14 13.03 -1.42
CA ARG A 16 4.79 13.62 -1.39
C ARG A 16 3.97 13.14 -2.59
N ASP A 17 4.58 13.09 -3.77
CA ASP A 17 3.90 12.60 -4.98
C ASP A 17 3.51 11.12 -4.84
N ALA A 18 4.38 10.32 -4.21
CA ALA A 18 4.09 8.91 -3.92
C ALA A 18 2.84 8.78 -3.04
N VAL A 19 2.75 9.56 -1.96
CA VAL A 19 1.55 9.58 -1.11
C VAL A 19 0.33 10.03 -1.89
N THR A 20 0.44 11.08 -2.71
CA THR A 20 -0.67 11.54 -3.57
C THR A 20 -1.13 10.47 -4.55
N ALA A 21 -0.21 9.78 -5.22
CA ALA A 21 -0.53 8.70 -6.14
C ALA A 21 -1.28 7.56 -5.43
N VAL A 22 -0.85 7.17 -4.23
CA VAL A 22 -1.53 6.16 -3.42
C VAL A 22 -2.91 6.61 -2.99
N VAL A 23 -3.08 7.86 -2.53
CA VAL A 23 -4.40 8.39 -2.15
C VAL A 23 -5.36 8.40 -3.34
N VAL A 24 -4.91 8.82 -4.52
CA VAL A 24 -5.73 8.83 -5.73
C VAL A 24 -6.08 7.41 -6.18
N TYR A 25 -5.13 6.48 -6.08
CA TYR A 25 -5.35 5.06 -6.37
C TYR A 25 -6.36 4.42 -5.42
N LEU A 26 -6.26 4.65 -4.11
CA LEU A 26 -7.21 4.12 -3.12
C LEU A 26 -8.62 4.67 -3.34
N ARG A 27 -8.77 5.94 -3.74
CA ARG A 27 -10.07 6.50 -4.14
C ARG A 27 -10.63 5.83 -5.39
N TRP A 28 -9.80 5.54 -6.38
CA TRP A 28 -10.20 4.76 -7.56
C TRP A 28 -10.61 3.32 -7.19
N LEU A 29 -10.00 2.75 -6.14
CA LEU A 29 -10.43 1.48 -5.54
C LEU A 29 -11.73 1.58 -4.72
N GLY A 30 -12.28 2.77 -4.51
CA GLY A 30 -13.52 2.97 -3.76
C GLY A 30 -13.33 3.27 -2.27
N HIS A 31 -12.08 3.42 -1.80
CA HIS A 31 -11.85 3.87 -0.42
C HIS A 31 -12.12 5.37 -0.27
N GLU A 32 -12.90 5.70 0.74
CA GLU A 32 -13.24 7.08 1.11
C GLU A 32 -12.58 7.49 2.43
N ARG A 33 -12.61 8.80 2.73
CA ARG A 33 -12.14 9.38 4.01
C ARG A 33 -10.71 8.97 4.40
N ILE A 34 -9.81 8.95 3.42
CA ILE A 34 -8.39 8.64 3.64
C ILE A 34 -7.77 9.75 4.48
N ARG A 35 -7.18 9.37 5.61
CA ARG A 35 -6.48 10.23 6.57
C ARG A 35 -5.06 9.72 6.78
N ARG A 36 -4.21 10.52 7.43
CA ARG A 36 -2.95 9.98 7.96
C ARG A 36 -3.29 9.00 9.09
N ALA A 37 -2.55 7.90 9.16
CA ALA A 37 -2.67 6.98 10.29
C ALA A 37 -2.24 7.71 11.58
N ASP A 38 -2.94 7.41 12.68
CA ASP A 38 -2.65 8.04 13.98
C ASP A 38 -1.31 7.55 14.53
N GLN A 39 -0.95 6.29 14.25
CA GLN A 39 0.35 5.74 14.57
C GLN A 39 1.38 6.10 13.50
N ARG A 40 2.53 6.61 13.95
CA ARG A 40 3.67 6.85 13.06
C ARG A 40 4.39 5.52 12.80
N PRO A 41 4.42 5.03 11.54
CA PRO A 41 5.12 3.81 11.24
C PRO A 41 6.64 3.96 11.44
N PRO A 42 7.37 2.86 11.69
CA PRO A 42 8.82 2.87 11.90
C PRO A 42 9.60 3.36 10.66
N SER A 43 9.00 3.25 9.49
CA SER A 43 9.49 3.74 8.19
C SER A 43 8.33 4.33 7.40
N GLY A 44 8.60 5.19 6.40
CA GLY A 44 7.60 5.74 5.47
C GLY A 44 6.46 6.58 6.08
N ILE A 45 5.31 6.61 5.39
CA ILE A 45 4.12 7.38 5.71
C ILE A 45 2.93 6.45 5.86
N GLY A 46 2.27 6.49 7.03
CA GLY A 46 1.04 5.75 7.29
C GLY A 46 -0.20 6.53 6.87
N LEU A 47 -1.14 5.84 6.21
CA LEU A 47 -2.48 6.31 5.88
C LEU A 47 -3.50 5.33 6.46
N ALA A 48 -4.70 5.82 6.73
CA ALA A 48 -5.82 5.00 7.16
C ALA A 48 -7.06 5.35 6.33
N ALA A 49 -7.80 4.33 5.92
CA ALA A 49 -9.12 4.40 5.35
C ALA A 49 -10.05 3.45 6.13
N ARG A 50 -11.36 3.51 5.88
CA ARG A 50 -12.30 2.60 6.56
C ARG A 50 -11.91 1.14 6.27
N GLY A 51 -11.50 0.41 7.31
CA GLY A 51 -11.12 -1.01 7.22
C GLY A 51 -9.76 -1.30 6.57
N LEU A 52 -8.92 -0.28 6.30
CA LEU A 52 -7.63 -0.46 5.66
C LEU A 52 -6.57 0.49 6.23
N VAL A 53 -5.45 -0.06 6.68
CA VAL A 53 -4.22 0.67 7.01
C VAL A 53 -3.25 0.57 5.84
N VAL A 54 -2.65 1.67 5.44
CA VAL A 54 -1.75 1.72 4.28
C VAL A 54 -0.41 2.31 4.66
N GLN A 55 0.65 1.61 4.29
CA GLN A 55 2.03 2.06 4.41
C GLN A 55 2.54 2.53 3.06
N VAL A 56 3.12 3.72 2.98
CA VAL A 56 3.82 4.23 1.79
C VAL A 56 5.28 4.47 2.13
N ASP A 57 6.19 3.66 1.59
CA ASP A 57 7.62 3.81 1.78
C ASP A 57 8.32 4.37 0.54
N PRO A 58 8.75 5.65 0.57
CA PRO A 58 9.55 6.27 -0.47
C PRO A 58 11.05 5.99 -0.35
N SER A 59 11.47 5.14 0.60
CA SER A 59 12.90 4.90 0.87
C SER A 59 13.62 4.25 -0.32
N ALA A 60 14.92 4.54 -0.42
CA ALA A 60 15.82 3.98 -1.43
C ALA A 60 16.28 2.54 -1.13
N ARG A 61 15.71 1.89 -0.11
CA ARG A 61 16.04 0.51 0.27
C ARG A 61 14.80 -0.38 0.17
N PRO A 62 14.92 -1.66 -0.22
CA PRO A 62 13.79 -2.59 -0.17
C PRO A 62 13.20 -2.67 1.24
N ALA A 63 11.89 -2.78 1.31
CA ALA A 63 11.19 -2.97 2.57
C ALA A 63 11.62 -4.29 3.25
N SER A 64 11.87 -4.21 4.55
CA SER A 64 12.36 -5.34 5.34
C SER A 64 11.21 -6.17 5.92
N LEU A 65 11.53 -7.38 6.38
CA LEU A 65 10.60 -8.24 7.11
C LEU A 65 9.96 -7.51 8.30
N ARG A 66 10.77 -6.78 9.08
CA ARG A 66 10.30 -6.01 10.22
C ARG A 66 9.27 -4.94 9.83
N ASP A 67 9.47 -4.26 8.70
CA ASP A 67 8.53 -3.24 8.24
C ASP A 67 7.15 -3.86 7.94
N VAL A 68 7.13 -5.06 7.35
CA VAL A 68 5.91 -5.83 7.05
C VAL A 68 5.22 -6.28 8.33
N GLU A 69 5.95 -6.84 9.29
CA GLU A 69 5.38 -7.33 10.55
C GLU A 69 4.83 -6.19 11.41
N CYS A 70 5.53 -5.05 11.47
CA CYS A 70 5.05 -3.87 12.19
C CYS A 70 3.75 -3.33 11.60
N LEU A 71 3.64 -3.27 10.27
CA LEU A 71 2.41 -2.86 9.60
C LEU A 71 1.25 -3.79 9.96
N TRP A 72 1.48 -5.10 9.93
CA TRP A 72 0.47 -6.10 10.25
C TRP A 72 -0.04 -5.98 11.68
N LEU A 73 0.86 -5.83 12.66
CA LEU A 73 0.50 -5.66 14.06
C LEU A 73 -0.33 -4.39 14.29
N ASN A 74 -0.02 -3.29 13.59
CA ASN A 74 -0.84 -2.08 13.67
C ASN A 74 -2.23 -2.31 13.09
N ALA A 75 -2.32 -2.93 11.91
CA ALA A 75 -3.58 -3.20 11.26
C ALA A 75 -4.47 -4.16 12.07
N MET A 76 -3.88 -5.18 12.70
CA MET A 76 -4.56 -6.08 13.63
C MET A 76 -5.14 -5.33 14.83
N THR A 77 -4.39 -4.38 15.40
CA THR A 77 -4.86 -3.53 16.51
C THR A 77 -6.08 -2.69 16.09
N GLU A 78 -6.09 -2.21 14.84
CA GLU A 78 -7.21 -1.47 14.27
C GLU A 78 -8.33 -2.36 13.68
N SER A 79 -8.21 -3.69 13.78
CA SER A 79 -9.10 -4.68 13.14
C SER A 79 -9.32 -4.40 11.64
N ALA A 80 -8.25 -4.02 10.96
CA ALA A 80 -8.23 -3.57 9.58
C ALA A 80 -7.36 -4.49 8.69
N GLY A 81 -7.65 -4.51 7.39
CA GLY A 81 -6.69 -5.02 6.40
C GLY A 81 -5.48 -4.09 6.28
N CYS A 82 -4.41 -4.54 5.61
CA CYS A 82 -3.31 -3.64 5.32
C CYS A 82 -2.70 -3.80 3.92
N ALA A 83 -2.19 -2.68 3.42
CA ALA A 83 -1.46 -2.60 2.16
C ALA A 83 -0.15 -1.84 2.34
N TYR A 84 0.91 -2.33 1.70
CA TYR A 84 2.22 -1.68 1.67
C TYR A 84 2.51 -1.27 0.22
N PHE A 85 2.81 0.00 0.00
CA PHE A 85 3.37 0.55 -1.25
C PHE A 85 4.85 0.90 -1.05
N SER A 86 5.73 0.28 -1.81
CA SER A 86 7.18 0.55 -1.80
C SER A 86 7.66 1.07 -3.15
N LEU A 87 8.56 2.05 -3.15
CA LEU A 87 9.20 2.55 -4.38
C LEU A 87 10.30 1.61 -4.89
N THR A 88 10.95 0.86 -4.00
CA THR A 88 12.11 0.01 -4.31
C THR A 88 11.80 -1.48 -4.16
N GLY A 89 10.58 -1.83 -3.78
CA GLY A 89 10.14 -3.22 -3.59
C GLY A 89 10.44 -3.75 -2.19
N TYR A 90 10.61 -5.07 -2.12
CA TYR A 90 10.60 -5.86 -0.88
C TYR A 90 11.75 -6.86 -0.92
N GLY A 91 12.38 -7.11 0.23
CA GLY A 91 13.24 -8.27 0.37
C GLY A 91 12.45 -9.58 0.32
N ASP A 92 13.10 -10.68 -0.04
CA ASP A 92 12.43 -11.98 -0.25
C ASP A 92 11.69 -12.46 1.01
N ALA A 93 12.31 -12.35 2.18
CA ALA A 93 11.68 -12.69 3.45
C ALA A 93 10.45 -11.82 3.75
N ALA A 94 10.48 -10.54 3.37
CA ALA A 94 9.35 -9.64 3.55
C ALA A 94 8.17 -10.03 2.64
N ARG A 95 8.47 -10.47 1.42
CA ARG A 95 7.45 -10.92 0.46
C ARG A 95 6.81 -12.23 0.89
N ALA A 96 7.61 -13.23 1.25
CA ALA A 96 7.11 -14.50 1.77
C ALA A 96 6.21 -14.29 3.01
N ARG A 97 6.65 -13.44 3.95
CA ARG A 97 5.86 -13.12 5.13
C ARG A 97 4.56 -12.40 4.82
N ALA A 98 4.57 -11.49 3.86
CA ALA A 98 3.36 -10.80 3.43
C ALA A 98 2.33 -11.74 2.82
N ASP A 99 2.77 -12.79 2.11
CA ASP A 99 1.88 -13.79 1.53
C ASP A 99 1.21 -14.62 2.63
N GLU A 100 1.98 -15.06 3.63
CA GLU A 100 1.44 -15.78 4.82
C GLU A 100 0.40 -14.94 5.59
N LEU A 101 0.68 -13.64 5.75
CA LEU A 101 -0.16 -12.72 6.52
C LEU A 101 -1.26 -12.05 5.68
N ARG A 102 -1.32 -12.34 4.37
CA ARG A 102 -2.23 -11.73 3.38
C ARG A 102 -2.18 -10.21 3.36
N ILE A 103 -0.97 -9.65 3.43
CA ILE A 103 -0.71 -8.21 3.34
C ILE A 103 -0.56 -7.85 1.86
N ALA A 104 -1.35 -6.88 1.38
CA ALA A 104 -1.29 -6.48 -0.02
C ALA A 104 -0.02 -5.67 -0.32
N LEU A 105 0.86 -6.18 -1.18
CA LEU A 105 2.10 -5.51 -1.56
C LEU A 105 2.02 -4.87 -2.95
N PHE A 106 2.44 -3.61 -3.05
CA PHE A 106 2.49 -2.85 -4.28
C PHE A 106 3.86 -2.21 -4.50
N VAL A 107 4.35 -2.27 -5.73
CA VAL A 107 5.49 -1.44 -6.16
C VAL A 107 4.95 -0.20 -6.87
N LEU A 108 5.37 0.97 -6.40
CA LEU A 108 5.01 2.25 -7.01
C LEU A 108 6.19 2.79 -7.82
N GLY A 109 6.13 2.61 -9.14
CA GLY A 109 7.12 3.16 -10.06
C GLY A 109 6.92 4.65 -10.34
N ARG A 110 7.87 5.27 -11.05
CA ARG A 110 7.84 6.71 -11.41
C ARG A 110 6.61 7.12 -12.24
N ALA A 111 6.03 6.20 -13.00
CA ALA A 111 4.79 6.42 -13.74
C ALA A 111 3.58 6.66 -12.82
N GLY A 112 3.68 6.24 -11.55
CA GLY A 112 2.64 6.48 -10.56
C GLY A 112 1.48 5.51 -10.58
N THR A 113 1.56 4.44 -11.37
CA THR A 113 0.61 3.34 -11.34
C THR A 113 1.13 2.26 -10.38
N PRO A 114 0.45 2.02 -9.23
CA PRO A 114 0.84 0.94 -8.34
C PRO A 114 0.70 -0.41 -9.05
N ARG A 115 1.74 -1.25 -8.97
CA ARG A 115 1.73 -2.60 -9.51
C ARG A 115 1.60 -3.61 -8.37
N PRO A 116 0.57 -4.48 -8.37
CA PRO A 116 0.47 -5.55 -7.39
C PRO A 116 1.65 -6.51 -7.55
N VAL A 117 2.16 -7.02 -6.43
CA VAL A 117 3.25 -8.01 -6.44
C VAL A 117 2.93 -9.29 -5.67
N ASN A 118 1.72 -9.44 -5.15
CA ASN A 118 1.26 -10.69 -4.59
C ASN A 118 -0.26 -10.85 -4.72
N GLU A 119 -0.75 -12.05 -4.42
CA GLU A 119 -2.16 -12.41 -4.59
C GLU A 119 -3.11 -11.49 -3.80
N ALA A 120 -2.73 -11.10 -2.57
CA ALA A 120 -3.52 -10.17 -1.78
C ALA A 120 -3.64 -8.79 -2.45
N ALA A 121 -2.57 -8.31 -3.10
CA ALA A 121 -2.60 -7.07 -3.87
C ALA A 121 -3.37 -7.19 -5.18
N ASP A 122 -3.26 -8.33 -5.87
CA ASP A 122 -4.04 -8.61 -7.08
C ASP A 122 -5.54 -8.65 -6.79
N ALA A 123 -5.93 -9.29 -5.68
CA ALA A 123 -7.32 -9.32 -5.21
C ALA A 123 -7.81 -7.90 -4.89
N LEU A 124 -7.03 -7.10 -4.15
CA LEU A 124 -7.40 -5.72 -3.84
C LEU A 124 -7.49 -4.85 -5.10
N HIS A 125 -6.56 -5.00 -6.05
CA HIS A 125 -6.57 -4.26 -7.32
C HIS A 125 -7.79 -4.59 -8.18
N THR A 126 -8.14 -5.87 -8.25
CA THR A 126 -9.22 -6.38 -9.11
C THR A 126 -10.59 -6.08 -8.54
N HIS A 127 -10.77 -6.30 -7.25
CA HIS A 127 -12.08 -6.21 -6.61
C HIS A 127 -12.36 -4.83 -6.02
N GLY A 128 -11.33 -4.11 -5.55
CA GLY A 128 -11.47 -2.90 -4.76
C GLY A 128 -12.30 -3.10 -3.49
N VAL A 129 -12.89 -2.02 -2.98
CA VAL A 129 -14.00 -2.06 -2.01
C VAL A 129 -15.30 -2.37 -2.73
#